data_AF-A0A7X7KC00-F1
#
_entry.id   AF-A0A7X7KC00-F1
#
_cell.length_a   1.000
_cell.length_b   1.000
_cell.length_c   1.000
_cell.angle_alpha   90.00
_cell.angle_beta   90.00
_cell.angle_gamma   90.00
#
_symmetry.space_group_name_H-M   'P 1'
#
loop_
_entity.id
_entity.type
_entity.pdbx_description
1 polymer ?
#
loop_
_entity_poly.entity_id
_entity_poly.type
_entity_poly.pdbx_seq_one_letter_code
_entity_poly.pdbx_strand_id
1 'polypeptide(L)'
;MRLPEFQIDAILNLPFEENTYIAWIKDRTDCVVIDPGLEPEKIINHLERLGVAPAAILNTHGHGDHIGGNAALKQRWPDCPLVIGAGDAAKLTDPRQNLSADFGISLVSPPADATVGDGDAYQAAGIEFLVRAIPGHSAGHVVFIWQSPRPARVFVGDVIFAGSIGRTDFHDGDHNQLISGIRAKLFDLPDDAILLPGHGHETTVGEEKRTNPYVGTY
;
A
#
# COMPACT_ATOMS: atom_id res chain seq x y z
N MET A 1 -19.36 22.67 -4.48
CA MET A 1 -18.45 22.07 -5.49
C MET A 1 -18.69 20.57 -5.50
N ARG A 2 -18.83 19.95 -6.68
CA ARG A 2 -18.90 18.49 -6.81
C ARG A 2 -17.49 17.93 -6.59
N LEU A 3 -17.35 16.87 -5.80
CA LEU A 3 -16.07 16.18 -5.66
C LEU A 3 -15.63 15.67 -7.05
N PRO A 4 -14.34 15.75 -7.40
CA PRO A 4 -13.86 15.23 -8.66
C PRO A 4 -14.09 13.72 -8.72
N GLU A 5 -14.43 13.23 -9.91
CA GLU A 5 -14.58 11.80 -10.17
C GLU A 5 -13.19 11.14 -10.13
N PHE A 6 -13.09 9.94 -9.56
CA PHE A 6 -11.82 9.21 -9.42
C PHE A 6 -11.98 7.78 -9.88
N GLN A 7 -10.85 7.13 -10.17
CA GLN A 7 -10.75 5.73 -10.55
C GLN A 7 -9.60 5.07 -9.79
N ILE A 8 -9.78 3.78 -9.48
CA ILE A 8 -8.78 2.93 -8.88
C ILE A 8 -8.84 1.59 -9.60
N ASP A 9 -7.73 1.19 -10.19
CA ASP A 9 -7.56 -0.14 -10.78
C ASP A 9 -6.61 -0.96 -9.90
N ALA A 10 -6.88 -2.27 -9.82
CA ALA A 10 -6.03 -3.23 -9.14
C ALA A 10 -5.42 -4.20 -10.16
N ILE A 11 -4.12 -4.43 -10.06
CA ILE A 11 -3.38 -5.39 -10.89
C ILE A 11 -2.91 -6.51 -9.97
N LEU A 12 -3.39 -7.72 -10.23
CA LEU A 12 -2.95 -8.91 -9.52
C LEU A 12 -1.60 -9.41 -10.05
N ASN A 13 -0.62 -9.49 -9.16
CA ASN A 13 0.75 -9.91 -9.43
C ASN A 13 0.99 -11.35 -8.91
N LEU A 14 1.52 -12.20 -9.78
CA LEU A 14 1.95 -13.56 -9.45
C LEU A 14 3.43 -13.60 -9.05
N PRO A 15 3.86 -14.60 -8.24
CA PRO A 15 3.08 -15.74 -7.75
C PRO A 15 2.35 -15.51 -6.42
N PHE A 16 2.50 -14.34 -5.78
CA PHE A 16 1.98 -14.07 -4.43
C PHE A 16 0.54 -13.56 -4.40
N GLU A 17 -0.08 -13.37 -5.56
CA GLU A 17 -1.43 -12.79 -5.66
C GLU A 17 -1.50 -11.42 -4.95
N GLU A 18 -0.46 -10.62 -5.15
CA GLU A 18 -0.30 -9.26 -4.61
C GLU A 18 -1.07 -8.25 -5.47
N ASN A 19 -1.66 -7.25 -4.84
CA ASN A 19 -2.44 -6.20 -5.48
C ASN A 19 -1.64 -4.90 -5.59
N THR A 20 -1.15 -4.59 -6.79
CA THR A 20 -0.74 -3.22 -7.11
C THR A 20 -1.97 -2.37 -7.40
N TYR A 21 -2.08 -1.23 -6.76
CA TYR A 21 -3.15 -0.26 -7.05
C TYR A 21 -2.64 0.92 -7.88
N ILE A 22 -3.47 1.36 -8.83
CA ILE A 22 -3.28 2.61 -9.58
C ILE A 22 -4.47 3.50 -9.29
N ALA A 23 -4.24 4.66 -8.69
CA ALA A 23 -5.29 5.61 -8.31
C ALA A 23 -5.10 6.95 -9.02
N TRP A 24 -6.17 7.47 -9.63
CA TRP A 24 -6.13 8.76 -10.32
C TRP A 24 -7.46 9.50 -10.25
N ILE A 25 -7.38 10.81 -10.43
CA ILE A 25 -8.55 11.67 -10.61
C ILE A 25 -8.84 11.76 -12.11
N LYS A 26 -10.11 11.64 -12.49
CA LYS A 26 -10.55 11.70 -13.89
C LYS A 26 -10.08 12.98 -14.57
N ASP A 27 -9.77 12.85 -15.86
CA ASP A 27 -9.25 13.91 -16.74
C ASP A 27 -7.83 14.43 -16.41
N ARG A 28 -7.15 13.85 -15.40
CA ARG A 28 -5.72 14.06 -15.19
C ARG A 28 -4.89 13.10 -16.03
N THR A 29 -3.64 13.49 -16.28
CA THR A 29 -2.64 12.67 -16.98
C THR A 29 -1.60 12.07 -16.03
N ASP A 30 -1.83 12.17 -14.73
CA ASP A 30 -0.98 11.61 -13.68
C ASP A 30 -1.79 10.80 -12.66
N CYS A 31 -1.10 9.86 -12.00
CA CYS A 31 -1.68 8.92 -11.05
C CYS A 31 -0.72 8.65 -9.88
N VAL A 32 -1.18 7.88 -8.91
CA VAL A 32 -0.34 7.30 -7.85
C VAL A 32 -0.37 5.78 -8.02
N VAL A 33 0.81 5.16 -7.93
CA VAL A 33 0.95 3.70 -7.91
C VAL A 33 1.28 3.28 -6.50
N ILE A 34 0.53 2.32 -5.96
CA ILE A 34 0.71 1.79 -4.61
C ILE A 34 1.14 0.33 -4.73
N ASP A 35 2.23 -0.01 -4.05
CA ASP A 35 2.82 -1.36 -3.98
C ASP A 35 3.01 -2.02 -5.36
N PRO A 36 3.92 -1.51 -6.22
CA PRO A 36 4.18 -2.15 -7.51
C PRO A 36 4.89 -3.49 -7.31
N GLY A 37 4.16 -4.59 -7.55
CA GLY A 37 4.62 -5.94 -7.30
C GLY A 37 5.52 -6.54 -8.39
N LEU A 38 5.64 -7.86 -8.38
CA LEU A 38 6.66 -8.61 -9.14
C LEU A 38 6.45 -8.69 -10.66
N GLU A 39 5.37 -8.12 -11.20
CA GLU A 39 5.11 -8.10 -12.65
C GLU A 39 5.10 -6.67 -13.21
N PRO A 40 6.23 -5.93 -13.14
CA PRO A 40 6.29 -4.50 -13.50
C PRO A 40 5.82 -4.19 -14.91
N GLU A 41 6.04 -5.09 -15.87
CA GLU A 41 5.58 -4.91 -17.24
C GLU A 41 4.05 -4.85 -17.33
N LYS A 42 3.31 -5.58 -16.48
CA LYS A 42 1.84 -5.47 -16.44
C LYS A 42 1.42 -4.07 -16.00
N ILE A 43 2.10 -3.52 -15.00
CA ILE A 43 1.86 -2.20 -14.42
C ILE A 43 2.18 -1.12 -15.46
N ILE A 44 3.37 -1.16 -16.07
CA ILE A 44 3.81 -0.19 -17.09
C ILE A 44 2.85 -0.19 -18.28
N ASN A 45 2.53 -1.37 -18.84
CA ASN A 45 1.60 -1.48 -19.96
C ASN A 45 0.20 -0.98 -19.60
N HIS A 46 -0.23 -1.13 -18.35
CA HIS A 46 -1.52 -0.61 -17.89
C HIS A 46 -1.51 0.93 -17.83
N LEU A 47 -0.48 1.53 -17.25
CA LEU A 47 -0.30 2.99 -17.22
C LEU A 47 -0.27 3.60 -18.63
N GLU A 48 0.43 2.94 -19.57
CA GLU A 48 0.50 3.39 -20.97
C GLU A 48 -0.86 3.31 -21.69
N ARG A 49 -1.66 2.27 -21.44
CA ARG A 49 -3.03 2.18 -21.99
C ARG A 49 -3.96 3.25 -21.44
N LEU A 50 -3.82 3.59 -20.16
CA LEU A 50 -4.59 4.67 -19.53
C LEU A 50 -4.11 6.06 -19.98
N GLY A 51 -2.89 6.18 -20.50
CA GLY A 51 -2.29 7.47 -20.86
C GLY A 51 -1.95 8.33 -19.66
N VAL A 52 -1.67 7.72 -18.50
CA VAL A 52 -1.29 8.41 -17.26
C VAL A 52 0.14 8.08 -16.86
N ALA A 53 0.82 9.01 -16.20
CA ALA A 53 2.16 8.82 -15.64
C ALA A 53 2.13 8.82 -14.10
N PRO A 54 2.95 7.99 -13.42
CA PRO A 54 3.00 8.01 -11.97
C PRO A 54 3.65 9.30 -11.47
N ALA A 55 2.94 10.04 -10.61
CA ALA A 55 3.45 11.19 -9.87
C ALA A 55 4.08 10.79 -8.53
N ALA A 56 3.80 9.58 -8.05
CA ALA A 56 4.47 8.94 -6.92
C ALA A 56 4.30 7.42 -6.96
N ILE A 57 5.31 6.70 -6.46
CA ILE A 57 5.23 5.30 -6.07
C ILE A 57 5.17 5.27 -4.56
N LEU A 58 4.10 4.71 -4.00
CA LEU A 58 3.90 4.58 -2.57
C LEU A 58 4.02 3.12 -2.17
N ASN A 59 4.89 2.80 -1.23
CA ASN A 59 4.93 1.49 -0.59
C ASN A 59 4.31 1.54 0.79
N THR A 60 3.35 0.64 1.05
CA THR A 60 2.79 0.46 2.39
C THR A 60 3.84 -0.12 3.34
N HIS A 61 4.66 -1.03 2.84
CA HIS A 61 5.77 -1.65 3.57
C HIS A 61 6.80 -2.24 2.61
N GLY A 62 7.91 -2.74 3.15
CA GLY A 62 9.11 -3.08 2.41
C GLY A 62 9.29 -4.55 2.04
N HIS A 63 8.23 -5.37 1.94
CA HIS A 63 8.38 -6.77 1.52
C HIS A 63 8.51 -6.92 0.00
N GLY A 64 9.27 -7.93 -0.42
CA GLY A 64 9.75 -8.12 -1.79
C GLY A 64 8.64 -8.20 -2.85
N ASP A 65 7.49 -8.77 -2.49
CA ASP A 65 6.31 -8.89 -3.34
C ASP A 65 5.58 -7.56 -3.57
N HIS A 66 5.70 -6.58 -2.66
CA HIS A 66 5.12 -5.24 -2.79
C HIS A 66 6.06 -4.19 -3.42
N ILE A 67 7.37 -4.42 -3.36
CA ILE A 67 8.39 -3.47 -3.85
C ILE A 67 9.01 -3.90 -5.19
N GLY A 68 8.61 -5.06 -5.71
CA GLY A 68 9.32 -5.75 -6.78
C GLY A 68 9.37 -4.98 -8.11
N GLY A 69 8.39 -4.13 -8.36
CA GLY A 69 8.26 -3.31 -9.56
C GLY A 69 8.91 -1.94 -9.45
N ASN A 70 9.33 -1.50 -8.25
CA ASN A 70 9.89 -0.17 -8.02
C ASN A 70 11.03 0.17 -8.97
N ALA A 71 11.99 -0.74 -9.17
CA ALA A 71 13.15 -0.51 -10.02
C ALA A 71 12.77 -0.24 -11.48
N ALA A 72 11.84 -1.04 -12.02
CA ALA A 72 11.37 -0.88 -13.39
C ALA A 72 10.56 0.41 -13.57
N LEU A 73 9.71 0.77 -12.59
CA LEU A 73 8.96 2.02 -12.62
C LEU A 73 9.92 3.23 -12.51
N LYS A 74 10.91 3.22 -11.62
CA LYS A 74 11.93 4.27 -11.53
C LYS A 74 12.80 4.34 -12.78
N GLN A 75 13.08 3.23 -13.45
CA GLN A 75 13.79 3.25 -14.73
C GLN A 75 12.95 3.94 -15.82
N ARG A 76 11.64 3.68 -15.85
CA ARG A 76 10.70 4.24 -16.84
C ARG A 76 10.32 5.69 -16.55
N TRP A 77 10.24 6.07 -15.28
CA TRP A 77 9.95 7.42 -14.76
C TRP A 77 10.96 7.81 -13.66
N PRO A 78 12.19 8.23 -14.03
CA PRO A 78 13.27 8.52 -13.08
C PRO A 78 12.94 9.58 -12.02
N ASP A 79 12.14 10.57 -12.41
CA ASP A 79 11.75 11.68 -11.54
C ASP A 79 10.55 11.34 -10.64
N CYS A 80 9.95 10.16 -10.79
CA CYS A 80 8.83 9.73 -9.94
C CYS A 80 9.35 9.41 -8.53
N PRO A 81 8.89 10.09 -7.47
CA PRO A 81 9.34 9.82 -6.11
C PRO A 81 8.85 8.46 -5.62
N LEU A 82 9.76 7.69 -5.03
CA LEU A 82 9.48 6.47 -4.29
C LEU A 82 9.37 6.79 -2.78
N VAL A 83 8.23 6.47 -2.18
CA VAL A 83 7.91 6.83 -0.80
C VAL A 83 7.48 5.62 0.00
N ILE A 84 7.99 5.50 1.23
CA ILE A 84 7.70 4.37 2.13
C ILE A 84 7.70 4.85 3.59
N GLY A 85 7.13 4.05 4.50
CA GLY A 85 7.27 4.28 5.93
C GLY A 85 8.75 4.28 6.37
N ALA A 86 9.14 5.24 7.21
CA ALA A 86 10.54 5.42 7.61
C ALA A 86 11.20 4.16 8.22
N GLY A 87 10.42 3.33 8.93
CA GLY A 87 10.90 2.07 9.52
C GLY A 87 11.23 0.97 8.50
N ASP A 88 10.76 1.12 7.25
CA ASP A 88 10.93 0.13 6.19
C ASP A 88 11.86 0.58 5.07
N ALA A 89 12.35 1.82 5.10
CA ALA A 89 13.21 2.36 4.04
C ALA A 89 14.46 1.51 3.78
N ALA A 90 15.05 0.91 4.82
CA ALA A 90 16.21 0.03 4.69
C ALA A 90 15.88 -1.30 3.99
N LYS A 91 14.63 -1.79 4.07
CA LYS A 91 14.19 -3.04 3.45
C LYS A 91 14.27 -2.96 1.92
N LEU A 92 14.01 -1.77 1.34
CA LEU A 92 14.07 -1.55 -0.12
C LEU A 92 15.36 -2.10 -0.74
N THR A 93 16.49 -1.90 -0.07
CA THR A 93 17.81 -2.24 -0.59
C THR A 93 18.44 -3.50 -0.02
N ASP A 94 17.76 -4.20 0.92
CA ASP A 94 18.30 -5.38 1.59
C ASP A 94 17.41 -6.62 1.38
N PRO A 95 17.82 -7.56 0.49
CA PRO A 95 17.08 -8.78 0.19
C PRO A 95 16.71 -9.67 1.39
N ARG A 96 17.45 -9.56 2.51
CA ARG A 96 17.12 -10.30 3.73
C ARG A 96 16.04 -9.60 4.53
N GLN A 97 16.08 -8.28 4.59
CA GLN A 97 15.09 -7.50 5.34
C GLN A 97 13.76 -7.38 4.59
N ASN A 98 13.76 -7.39 3.25
CA ASN A 98 12.54 -7.46 2.45
C ASN A 98 12.04 -8.89 2.20
N LEU A 99 12.63 -9.89 2.86
CA LEU A 99 12.27 -11.31 2.80
C LEU A 99 12.46 -11.98 1.43
N SER A 100 12.88 -11.27 0.37
CA SER A 100 12.99 -11.86 -0.96
C SER A 100 14.01 -13.00 -1.00
N ALA A 101 15.09 -12.89 -0.21
CA ALA A 101 16.15 -13.89 -0.14
C ALA A 101 15.65 -15.26 0.34
N ASP A 102 14.62 -15.28 1.20
CA ASP A 102 14.02 -16.51 1.71
C ASP A 102 13.25 -17.27 0.62
N PHE A 103 12.85 -16.55 -0.44
CA PHE A 103 12.25 -17.11 -1.66
C PHE A 103 13.29 -17.34 -2.77
N GLY A 104 14.58 -17.23 -2.47
CA GLY A 104 15.67 -17.43 -3.44
C GLY A 104 15.86 -16.27 -4.42
N ILE A 105 15.25 -15.10 -4.15
CA ILE A 105 15.33 -13.90 -4.98
C ILE A 105 16.17 -12.86 -4.25
N SER A 106 17.21 -12.31 -4.88
CA SER A 106 17.98 -11.20 -4.31
C SER A 106 17.45 -9.86 -4.81
N LEU A 107 16.24 -9.50 -4.38
CA LEU A 107 15.55 -8.31 -4.87
C LEU A 107 16.11 -7.05 -4.21
N VAL A 108 16.53 -6.10 -5.05
CA VAL A 108 17.04 -4.79 -4.62
C VAL A 108 16.23 -3.72 -5.36
N SER A 109 15.47 -2.96 -4.58
CA SER A 109 14.74 -1.77 -5.02
C SER A 109 15.64 -0.53 -4.91
N PRO A 110 15.39 0.55 -5.69
CA PRO A 110 15.99 1.85 -5.41
C PRO A 110 15.70 2.30 -3.97
N PRO A 111 16.59 3.09 -3.35
CA PRO A 111 16.29 3.69 -2.05
C PRO A 111 15.09 4.64 -2.16
N ALA A 112 14.40 4.86 -1.05
CA ALA A 112 13.30 5.81 -0.99
C ALA A 112 13.81 7.24 -1.29
N ASP A 113 13.05 7.99 -2.07
CA ASP A 113 13.26 9.42 -2.29
C ASP A 113 12.72 10.25 -1.12
N ALA A 114 11.68 9.74 -0.44
CA ALA A 114 11.12 10.33 0.77
C ALA A 114 10.57 9.25 1.71
N THR A 115 10.43 9.59 2.99
CA THR A 115 9.80 8.72 3.98
C THR A 115 8.63 9.42 4.64
N VAL A 116 7.62 8.65 5.04
CA VAL A 116 6.44 9.12 5.79
C VAL A 116 6.31 8.39 7.12
N GLY A 117 5.54 8.98 8.04
CA GLY A 117 5.24 8.45 9.35
C GLY A 117 3.80 8.70 9.79
N ASP A 118 3.53 8.43 11.06
CA ASP A 118 2.20 8.55 11.63
C ASP A 118 1.71 10.00 11.67
N GLY A 119 0.53 10.26 11.09
CA GLY A 119 -0.10 11.59 11.08
C GLY A 119 0.42 12.51 9.98
N ASP A 120 1.38 12.07 9.16
CA ASP A 120 1.85 12.84 8.02
C ASP A 120 0.77 12.97 6.94
N ALA A 121 0.86 14.02 6.14
CA ALA A 121 0.12 14.18 4.91
C ALA A 121 1.07 14.02 3.71
N TYR A 122 0.63 13.25 2.70
CA TYR A 122 1.36 13.11 1.45
C TYR A 122 0.47 13.47 0.28
N GLN A 123 0.98 14.26 -0.67
CA GLN A 123 0.21 14.73 -1.82
C GLN A 123 0.92 14.37 -3.14
N ALA A 124 0.18 13.75 -4.05
CA ALA A 124 0.63 13.45 -5.41
C ALA A 124 -0.58 13.29 -6.35
N ALA A 125 -0.43 13.64 -7.63
CA ALA A 125 -1.51 13.56 -8.63
C ALA A 125 -2.84 14.24 -8.23
N GLY A 126 -2.78 15.31 -7.41
CA GLY A 126 -3.97 15.97 -6.87
C GLY A 126 -4.72 15.17 -5.80
N ILE A 127 -4.17 14.06 -5.34
CA ILE A 127 -4.65 13.23 -4.25
C ILE A 127 -3.90 13.64 -2.98
N GLU A 128 -4.65 13.80 -1.89
CA GLU A 128 -4.09 14.00 -0.55
C GLU A 128 -4.38 12.76 0.30
N PHE A 129 -3.30 12.19 0.83
CA PHE A 129 -3.33 11.06 1.74
C PHE A 129 -3.01 11.51 3.16
N LEU A 130 -3.84 11.08 4.11
CA LEU A 130 -3.43 10.99 5.51
C LEU A 130 -2.70 9.66 5.70
N VAL A 131 -1.50 9.70 6.26
CA VAL A 131 -0.70 8.52 6.56
C VAL A 131 -0.92 8.12 8.02
N ARG A 132 -1.14 6.82 8.27
CA ARG A 132 -1.16 6.26 9.63
C ARG A 132 -0.16 5.11 9.70
N ALA A 133 0.73 5.12 10.69
CA ALA A 133 1.66 4.02 10.92
C ALA A 133 0.96 2.90 11.69
N ILE A 134 0.95 1.70 11.16
CA ILE A 134 0.33 0.52 11.77
C ILE A 134 1.33 -0.64 11.72
N PRO A 135 2.41 -0.57 12.54
CA PRO A 135 3.42 -1.61 12.56
C PRO A 135 2.87 -2.91 13.13
N GLY A 136 3.54 -4.01 12.79
CA GLY A 136 3.28 -5.34 13.33
C GLY A 136 3.35 -6.44 12.27
N HIS A 137 2.87 -6.19 11.05
CA HIS A 137 3.25 -7.04 9.90
C HIS A 137 4.71 -6.78 9.48
N SER A 138 5.05 -5.50 9.42
CA SER A 138 6.41 -4.99 9.25
C SER A 138 6.60 -3.78 10.18
N ALA A 139 7.82 -3.54 10.68
CA ALA A 139 8.08 -2.51 11.68
C ALA A 139 7.82 -1.06 11.20
N GLY A 140 7.89 -0.81 9.89
CA GLY A 140 7.65 0.48 9.26
C GLY A 140 6.36 0.56 8.45
N HIS A 141 5.43 -0.39 8.63
CA HIS A 141 4.19 -0.43 7.85
C HIS A 141 3.34 0.83 8.05
N VAL A 142 2.91 1.42 6.94
CA VAL A 142 2.00 2.56 6.89
C VAL A 142 0.80 2.28 5.99
N VAL A 143 -0.33 2.88 6.31
CA VAL A 143 -1.53 2.90 5.46
C VAL A 143 -1.74 4.30 4.89
N PHE A 144 -2.20 4.37 3.64
CA PHE A 144 -2.50 5.63 2.96
C PHE A 144 -4.02 5.83 2.87
N ILE A 145 -4.53 6.88 3.50
CA ILE A 145 -5.96 7.15 3.59
C ILE A 145 -6.31 8.30 2.64
N TRP A 146 -7.00 7.99 1.55
CA TRP A 146 -7.58 8.99 0.65
C TRP A 146 -8.98 9.37 1.15
N GLN A 147 -9.06 10.50 1.86
CA GLN A 147 -10.29 10.93 2.55
C GLN A 147 -11.28 11.68 1.66
N SER A 148 -10.88 12.24 0.52
CA SER A 148 -11.80 13.06 -0.30
C SER A 148 -12.90 12.25 -1.00
N PRO A 149 -12.67 11.00 -1.49
CA PRO A 149 -13.74 10.10 -1.89
C PRO A 149 -14.76 9.84 -0.79
N ARG A 150 -15.99 9.55 -1.21
CA ARG A 150 -17.05 9.04 -0.32
C ARG A 150 -17.67 7.79 -0.95
N PRO A 151 -17.54 6.60 -0.32
CA PRO A 151 -16.76 6.34 0.91
C PRO A 151 -15.26 6.63 0.73
N ALA A 152 -14.51 6.75 1.83
CA ALA A 152 -13.05 6.90 1.77
C ALA A 152 -12.39 5.65 1.15
N ARG A 153 -11.16 5.79 0.65
CA ARG A 153 -10.33 4.68 0.16
C ARG A 153 -9.08 4.58 1.02
N VAL A 154 -8.78 3.39 1.53
CA VAL A 154 -7.63 3.15 2.40
C VAL A 154 -6.77 2.04 1.83
N PHE A 155 -5.57 2.37 1.39
CA PHE A 155 -4.58 1.40 0.95
C PHE A 155 -3.90 0.84 2.19
N VAL A 156 -4.30 -0.37 2.60
CA VAL A 156 -3.89 -0.97 3.88
C VAL A 156 -2.72 -1.93 3.77
N GLY A 157 -2.30 -2.28 2.55
CA GLY A 157 -1.28 -3.31 2.32
C GLY A 157 -1.61 -4.54 3.15
N ASP A 158 -0.61 -5.02 3.88
CA ASP A 158 -0.72 -6.23 4.71
C ASP A 158 -1.12 -5.99 6.17
N VAL A 159 -1.76 -4.86 6.48
CA VAL A 159 -2.29 -4.64 7.83
C VAL A 159 -3.52 -5.49 8.08
N ILE A 160 -4.50 -5.46 7.18
CA ILE A 160 -5.79 -6.12 7.34
C ILE A 160 -6.32 -6.60 5.99
N PHE A 161 -6.96 -7.77 5.99
CA PHE A 161 -7.57 -8.40 4.83
C PHE A 161 -9.04 -8.70 5.11
N ALA A 162 -9.81 -9.04 4.07
CA ALA A 162 -11.18 -9.52 4.24
C ALA A 162 -11.21 -10.78 5.13
N GLY A 163 -11.63 -10.63 6.40
CA GLY A 163 -11.69 -11.72 7.38
C GLY A 163 -10.34 -12.22 7.91
N SER A 164 -9.24 -11.49 7.72
CA SER A 164 -7.91 -11.85 8.26
C SER A 164 -7.04 -10.61 8.53
N ILE A 165 -5.80 -10.82 8.98
CA ILE A 165 -4.75 -9.80 9.13
C ILE A 165 -3.43 -10.30 8.54
N GLY A 166 -2.47 -9.41 8.34
CA GLY A 166 -1.11 -9.79 7.97
C GLY A 166 -0.47 -10.73 8.98
N ARG A 167 0.37 -11.65 8.48
CA ARG A 167 1.22 -12.48 9.35
C ARG A 167 2.27 -11.62 10.04
N THR A 168 2.78 -12.09 11.18
CA THR A 168 3.65 -11.30 12.08
C THR A 168 4.82 -12.12 12.64
N ASP A 169 5.11 -13.26 12.03
CA ASP A 169 6.12 -14.23 12.47
C ASP A 169 7.51 -14.01 11.86
N PHE A 170 7.73 -12.81 11.30
CA PHE A 170 9.04 -12.33 10.86
C PHE A 170 9.84 -11.77 12.04
N HIS A 171 11.14 -11.51 11.82
CA HIS A 171 12.02 -10.99 12.87
C HIS A 171 11.53 -9.66 13.48
N ASP A 172 10.91 -8.81 12.67
CA ASP A 172 10.39 -7.50 13.09
C ASP A 172 8.85 -7.43 13.09
N GLY A 173 8.19 -8.59 13.09
CA GLY A 173 6.74 -8.68 13.25
C GLY A 173 6.30 -8.67 14.72
N ASP A 174 5.11 -8.11 14.98
CA ASP A 174 4.46 -8.08 16.30
C ASP A 174 2.93 -8.15 16.16
N HIS A 175 2.37 -9.31 16.53
CA HIS A 175 0.94 -9.60 16.45
C HIS A 175 0.08 -8.67 17.31
N ASN A 176 0.52 -8.36 18.54
CA ASN A 176 -0.25 -7.53 19.46
C ASN A 176 -0.22 -6.07 19.01
N GLN A 177 0.93 -5.62 18.49
CA GLN A 177 1.07 -4.31 17.90
C GLN A 177 0.15 -4.14 16.69
N LEU A 178 0.11 -5.14 15.79
CA LEU A 178 -0.77 -5.11 14.63
C LEU A 178 -2.25 -4.98 15.05
N ILE A 179 -2.72 -5.85 15.94
CA ILE A 179 -4.12 -5.85 16.41
C ILE A 179 -4.50 -4.53 17.08
N SER A 180 -3.64 -4.03 17.98
CA SER A 180 -3.90 -2.78 18.69
C SER A 180 -3.87 -1.57 17.75
N GLY A 181 -2.95 -1.56 16.78
CA GLY A 181 -2.87 -0.55 15.74
C GLY A 181 -4.11 -0.51 14.85
N ILE A 182 -4.58 -1.67 14.37
CA ILE A 182 -5.83 -1.77 13.58
C ILE A 182 -7.01 -1.19 14.36
N ARG A 183 -7.20 -1.61 15.62
CA ARG A 183 -8.31 -1.14 16.44
C ARG A 183 -8.23 0.35 16.76
N ALA A 184 -7.04 0.87 17.04
CA ALA A 184 -6.85 2.27 17.37
C ALA A 184 -6.94 3.19 16.15
N LYS A 185 -6.49 2.73 14.97
CA LYS A 185 -6.23 3.60 13.81
C LYS A 185 -7.05 3.27 12.57
N LEU A 186 -7.48 2.03 12.32
CA LEU A 186 -8.40 1.76 11.20
C LEU A 186 -9.85 1.81 11.67
N PHE A 187 -10.14 1.30 12.87
CA PHE A 187 -11.52 1.26 13.37
C PHE A 187 -12.03 2.61 13.88
N ASP A 188 -11.17 3.63 13.94
CA ASP A 188 -11.55 5.03 14.11
C ASP A 188 -12.19 5.64 12.83
N LEU A 189 -11.99 5.00 11.66
CA LEU A 189 -12.59 5.46 10.41
C LEU A 189 -14.09 5.10 10.33
N PRO A 190 -14.86 5.82 9.47
CA PRO A 190 -16.24 5.46 9.18
C PRO A 190 -16.39 4.02 8.71
N ASP A 191 -17.48 3.35 9.10
CA ASP A 191 -17.74 1.94 8.79
C ASP A 191 -17.83 1.66 7.28
N ASP A 192 -18.19 2.66 6.48
CA ASP A 192 -18.27 2.55 5.02
C ASP A 192 -16.91 2.76 4.32
N ALA A 193 -15.84 3.13 5.04
CA ALA A 193 -14.51 3.28 4.46
C ALA A 193 -14.04 1.95 3.85
N ILE A 194 -13.65 2.00 2.57
CA ILE A 194 -13.22 0.83 1.80
C ILE A 194 -11.73 0.60 2.05
N LEU A 195 -11.40 -0.61 2.48
CA LEU A 195 -10.05 -1.09 2.71
C LEU A 195 -9.58 -1.86 1.48
N LEU A 196 -8.45 -1.43 0.93
CA LEU A 196 -7.80 -1.94 -0.26
C LEU A 196 -6.51 -2.69 0.16
N PRO A 197 -6.59 -4.02 0.34
CA PRO A 197 -5.49 -4.81 0.88
C PRO A 197 -4.41 -5.13 -0.14
N GLY A 198 -3.20 -5.40 0.38
CA GLY A 198 -2.07 -5.91 -0.38
C GLY A 198 -2.34 -7.26 -1.04
N HIS A 199 -3.21 -8.08 -0.45
CA HIS A 199 -3.65 -9.37 -1.01
C HIS A 199 -5.15 -9.60 -0.84
N GLY A 200 -5.74 -10.32 -1.78
CA GLY A 200 -7.16 -10.70 -1.73
C GLY A 200 -8.12 -9.57 -2.11
N HIS A 201 -9.37 -9.69 -1.68
CA HIS A 201 -10.45 -8.78 -2.06
C HIS A 201 -10.57 -7.59 -1.10
N GLU A 202 -11.07 -6.46 -1.62
CA GLU A 202 -11.44 -5.30 -0.79
C GLU A 202 -12.52 -5.64 0.25
N THR A 203 -12.51 -4.91 1.35
CA THR A 203 -13.49 -5.02 2.45
C THR A 203 -13.82 -3.63 2.99
N THR A 204 -14.59 -3.52 4.07
CA THR A 204 -14.88 -2.25 4.74
C THR A 204 -14.51 -2.29 6.21
N VAL A 205 -14.29 -1.12 6.80
CA VAL A 205 -14.05 -0.99 8.23
C VAL A 205 -15.18 -1.61 9.06
N GLY A 206 -16.44 -1.38 8.64
CA GLY A 206 -17.62 -1.92 9.31
C GLY A 206 -17.74 -3.44 9.22
N GLU A 207 -17.39 -4.03 8.07
CA GLU A 207 -17.36 -5.48 7.91
C GLU A 207 -16.32 -6.09 8.85
N GLU A 208 -15.08 -5.59 8.81
CA GLU A 208 -13.99 -6.15 9.61
C GLU A 208 -14.18 -5.95 11.12
N LYS A 209 -14.79 -4.83 11.55
CA LYS A 209 -15.19 -4.64 12.96
C LYS A 209 -16.13 -5.74 13.46
N ARG A 210 -17.03 -6.20 12.59
CA ARG A 210 -18.12 -7.13 12.94
C ARG A 210 -17.71 -8.58 12.79
N THR A 211 -16.89 -8.92 11.80
CA THR A 211 -16.69 -10.31 11.38
C THR A 211 -15.24 -10.78 11.43
N ASN A 212 -14.25 -9.90 11.50
CA ASN A 212 -12.84 -10.31 11.49
C ASN A 212 -12.49 -11.04 12.80
N PRO A 213 -12.03 -12.31 12.75
CA PRO A 213 -11.80 -13.11 13.95
C PRO A 213 -10.61 -12.65 14.81
N TYR A 214 -9.72 -11.81 14.28
CA TYR A 214 -8.53 -11.32 14.98
C TYR A 214 -8.79 -9.99 15.70
N VAL A 215 -9.52 -9.08 15.05
CA VAL A 215 -9.67 -7.69 15.51
C VAL A 215 -11.12 -7.31 15.83
N GLY A 216 -12.10 -8.06 15.34
CA GLY A 216 -13.52 -7.81 15.56
C GLY A 216 -13.91 -7.84 17.03
N THR A 217 -14.99 -7.14 17.36
CA THR A 217 -15.57 -7.08 18.70
C THR A 217 -16.99 -7.62 18.61
N TYR A 218 -17.16 -8.91 18.91
CA TYR A 218 -18.46 -9.55 19.00
C TYR A 218 -19.38 -8.85 20.00
#